data_AF-A0A1E5P258-F1
#
_entry.id   AF-A0A1E5P258-F1
#
_cell.length_a   1.000
_cell.length_b   1.000
_cell.length_c   1.000
_cell.angle_alpha   90.00
_cell.angle_beta   90.00
_cell.angle_gamma   90.00
#
_symmetry.space_group_name_H-M   'P 1'
#
loop_
_entity.id
_entity.type
_entity.pdbx_description
1 polymer ?
#
loop_
_entity_poly.entity_id
_entity_poly.type
_entity_poly.pdbx_seq_one_letter_code
_entity_poly.pdbx_strand_id
1 'polypeptide(L)'
;MVDIPFSALEVAVVQAGSPAVDTLRDTAAFAQGLERLGYHRIWYAEHHHSPAIGAFPPVVLTTHAAASTSVIRLGSGGVLAPNHAPLTLAEQFGTLAALHQDRIDLGIGRGPGTFDEATARALRRGAGPTTDAEYAADVAAILTCLVDEVALGPLPEPWLLASSTAGAALAAALGLPVAVAHHIRPDNTLAVLDHYRSAFTPSRWCARPRVMLCVEAVCAETEEEAAWLAGPMDVVKAGLLKGVSDAPFPTPADAAGHPFTATERQALAGFRAQQAVGTPKAVVHRLAQLAGETGADELMLTTPVYDLGDRMRSYELIKNCSEATTAP
;
A
#
# COMPACT_ATOMS: atom_id res chain seq x y z
N MET A 1 -13.09 12.90 -14.79
CA MET A 1 -11.67 13.17 -15.05
C MET A 1 -10.92 12.90 -13.76
N VAL A 2 -9.80 12.17 -13.81
CA VAL A 2 -8.92 12.00 -12.64
C VAL A 2 -7.77 12.98 -12.81
N ASP A 3 -7.75 14.03 -11.99
CA ASP A 3 -6.73 15.10 -12.08
C ASP A 3 -5.79 15.09 -10.86
N ILE A 4 -5.58 13.90 -10.30
CA ILE A 4 -4.71 13.66 -9.16
C ILE A 4 -3.70 12.55 -9.49
N PRO A 5 -2.51 12.55 -8.86
CA PRO A 5 -1.46 11.61 -9.20
C PRO A 5 -1.86 10.15 -8.89
N PHE A 6 -1.34 9.24 -9.72
CA PHE A 6 -1.39 7.81 -9.48
C PHE A 6 -0.07 7.29 -8.95
N SER A 7 -0.16 6.38 -7.99
CA SER A 7 0.97 5.74 -7.31
C SER A 7 0.72 4.25 -7.18
N ALA A 8 1.73 3.49 -6.78
CA ALA A 8 1.63 2.04 -6.64
C ALA A 8 1.97 1.56 -5.23
N LEU A 9 1.22 0.58 -4.75
CA LEU A 9 1.57 -0.22 -3.58
C LEU A 9 2.01 -1.61 -4.06
N GLU A 10 3.27 -1.94 -3.85
CA GLU A 10 3.86 -3.24 -4.11
C GLU A 10 3.86 -4.08 -2.83
N VAL A 11 3.19 -5.23 -2.89
CA VAL A 11 3.13 -6.19 -1.78
C VAL A 11 4.10 -7.36 -2.00
N ALA A 12 4.84 -7.37 -3.10
CA ALA A 12 5.79 -8.40 -3.48
C ALA A 12 5.15 -9.80 -3.43
N VAL A 13 4.12 -10.00 -4.25
CA VAL A 13 3.36 -11.25 -4.35
C VAL A 13 4.30 -12.45 -4.55
N VAL A 14 4.12 -13.50 -3.74
CA VAL A 14 4.81 -14.78 -3.91
C VAL A 14 3.86 -15.74 -4.62
N GLN A 15 4.13 -15.94 -5.90
CA GLN A 15 3.34 -16.75 -6.82
C GLN A 15 3.46 -18.25 -6.51
N ALA A 16 2.34 -18.97 -6.58
CA ALA A 16 2.33 -20.42 -6.54
C ALA A 16 3.14 -21.02 -7.71
N GLY A 17 4.15 -21.84 -7.42
CA GLY A 17 4.97 -22.49 -8.44
C GLY A 17 6.20 -21.68 -8.88
N SER A 18 6.40 -20.47 -8.36
CA SER A 18 7.61 -19.66 -8.58
C SER A 18 8.43 -19.51 -7.28
N PRO A 19 9.76 -19.56 -7.35
CA PRO A 19 10.62 -19.16 -6.23
C PRO A 19 10.39 -17.70 -5.83
N ALA A 20 10.29 -17.42 -4.52
CA ALA A 20 10.12 -16.06 -4.00
C ALA A 20 11.25 -15.08 -4.39
N VAL A 21 12.43 -15.61 -4.75
CA VAL A 21 13.56 -14.80 -5.26
C VAL A 21 13.24 -14.12 -6.59
N ASP A 22 12.33 -14.67 -7.39
CA ASP A 22 11.98 -14.07 -8.68
C ASP A 22 11.22 -12.75 -8.47
N THR A 23 10.30 -12.70 -7.50
CA THR A 23 9.65 -11.45 -7.07
C THR A 23 10.65 -10.36 -6.65
N LEU A 24 11.76 -10.75 -6.00
CA LEU A 24 12.82 -9.80 -5.63
C LEU A 24 13.57 -9.27 -6.85
N ARG A 25 13.88 -10.14 -7.82
CA ARG A 25 14.56 -9.75 -9.08
C ARG A 25 13.72 -8.79 -9.90
N ASP A 26 12.41 -8.93 -9.83
CA ASP A 26 11.45 -8.11 -10.57
C ASP A 26 11.27 -6.70 -9.98
N THR A 27 11.70 -6.47 -8.74
CA THR A 27 11.47 -5.20 -8.01
C THR A 27 12.03 -3.99 -8.76
N ALA A 28 13.26 -4.08 -9.29
CA ALA A 28 13.87 -2.98 -10.04
C ALA A 28 13.17 -2.74 -11.39
N ALA A 29 12.85 -3.82 -12.12
CA ALA A 29 12.16 -3.72 -13.41
C ALA A 29 10.76 -3.11 -13.27
N PHE A 30 10.03 -3.50 -12.22
CA PHE A 30 8.74 -2.92 -11.84
C PHE A 30 8.86 -1.42 -11.56
N ALA A 31 9.84 -1.03 -10.73
CA ALA A 31 10.03 0.37 -10.36
C ALA A 31 10.37 1.26 -11.57
N GLN A 32 11.28 0.80 -12.42
CA GLN A 32 11.62 1.49 -13.67
C GLN A 32 10.44 1.55 -14.65
N GLY A 33 9.62 0.50 -14.69
CA GLY A 33 8.39 0.47 -15.49
C GLY A 33 7.41 1.56 -15.09
N LEU A 34 7.10 1.65 -13.81
CA LEU A 34 6.20 2.69 -13.28
C LEU A 34 6.77 4.10 -13.40
N GLU A 35 8.09 4.27 -13.23
CA GLU A 35 8.76 5.55 -13.49
C GLU A 35 8.59 6.00 -14.95
N ARG A 36 8.79 5.10 -15.92
CA ARG A 36 8.58 5.41 -17.35
C ARG A 36 7.13 5.76 -17.67
N LEU A 37 6.18 5.12 -16.97
CA LEU A 37 4.76 5.44 -17.09
C LEU A 37 4.38 6.75 -16.38
N GLY A 38 5.28 7.37 -15.61
CA GLY A 38 4.99 8.62 -14.91
C GLY A 38 4.07 8.46 -13.70
N TYR A 39 4.15 7.32 -13.01
CA TYR A 39 3.56 7.17 -11.68
C TYR A 39 4.35 8.01 -10.66
N HIS A 40 3.65 8.54 -9.65
CA HIS A 40 4.21 9.51 -8.72
C HIS A 40 5.09 8.87 -7.64
N ARG A 41 4.62 7.78 -7.02
CA ARG A 41 5.40 7.02 -6.03
C ARG A 41 5.16 5.52 -6.09
N ILE A 42 6.09 4.76 -5.52
CA ILE A 42 5.95 3.32 -5.24
C ILE A 42 6.25 3.09 -3.78
N TRP A 43 5.33 2.43 -3.09
CA TRP A 43 5.52 1.97 -1.72
C TRP A 43 5.60 0.46 -1.63
N TYR A 44 6.46 -0.02 -0.74
CA TYR A 44 6.62 -1.44 -0.44
C TYR A 44 5.98 -1.78 0.92
N ALA A 45 5.07 -2.75 0.94
CA ALA A 45 4.39 -3.17 2.16
C ALA A 45 5.30 -4.08 3.02
N GLU A 46 5.12 -4.04 4.35
CA GLU A 46 5.79 -4.94 5.27
C GLU A 46 4.85 -6.09 5.68
N HIS A 47 5.29 -7.32 5.41
CA HIS A 47 4.61 -8.54 5.84
C HIS A 47 5.62 -9.54 6.41
N HIS A 48 5.15 -10.43 7.27
CA HIS A 48 5.99 -11.42 7.95
C HIS A 48 5.33 -12.79 7.90
N HIS A 49 6.12 -13.79 7.49
CA HIS A 49 5.67 -15.18 7.41
C HIS A 49 4.32 -15.36 6.68
N SER A 50 4.11 -14.59 5.61
CA SER A 50 2.93 -14.73 4.74
C SER A 50 3.31 -15.50 3.48
N PRO A 51 2.72 -16.68 3.23
CA PRO A 51 2.99 -17.45 2.01
C PRO A 51 2.59 -16.75 0.70
N ALA A 52 1.51 -15.97 0.68
CA ALA A 52 1.06 -15.26 -0.52
C ALA A 52 1.76 -13.92 -0.77
N ILE A 53 2.31 -13.32 0.28
CA ILE A 53 2.87 -11.97 0.26
C ILE A 53 4.29 -12.02 0.82
N GLY A 54 5.28 -11.63 0.01
CA GLY A 54 6.68 -11.77 0.35
C GLY A 54 7.04 -11.10 1.68
N ALA A 55 7.73 -11.82 2.55
CA ALA A 55 8.26 -11.30 3.80
C ALA A 55 9.57 -10.55 3.56
N PHE A 56 9.49 -9.39 2.90
CA PHE A 56 10.65 -8.59 2.50
C PHE A 56 10.65 -7.25 3.23
N PRO A 57 11.76 -6.86 3.89
CA PRO A 57 11.81 -5.56 4.56
C PRO A 57 11.64 -4.40 3.57
N PRO A 58 10.69 -3.47 3.78
CA PRO A 58 10.47 -2.35 2.86
C PRO A 58 11.72 -1.52 2.60
N VAL A 59 12.57 -1.33 3.61
CA VAL A 59 13.83 -0.60 3.49
C VAL A 59 14.75 -1.22 2.43
N VAL A 60 14.82 -2.56 2.36
CA VAL A 60 15.67 -3.26 1.39
C VAL A 60 15.13 -3.10 -0.03
N LEU A 61 13.82 -3.29 -0.22
CA LEU A 61 13.18 -3.11 -1.52
C LEU A 61 13.27 -1.65 -2.00
N THR A 62 13.04 -0.69 -1.09
CA THR A 62 13.17 0.75 -1.34
C THR A 62 14.59 1.08 -1.77
N THR A 63 15.61 0.58 -1.07
CA THR A 63 17.02 0.80 -1.43
C THR A 63 17.33 0.27 -2.83
N HIS A 64 16.88 -0.94 -3.13
CA HIS A 64 17.13 -1.57 -4.43
C HIS A 64 16.44 -0.82 -5.58
N ALA A 65 15.20 -0.40 -5.39
CA ALA A 65 14.46 0.41 -6.36
C ALA A 65 15.06 1.82 -6.52
N ALA A 66 15.52 2.44 -5.43
CA ALA A 66 16.09 3.78 -5.45
C ALA A 66 17.44 3.83 -6.18
N ALA A 67 18.20 2.73 -6.14
CA ALA A 67 19.42 2.59 -6.92
C ALA A 67 19.18 2.40 -8.43
N SER A 68 17.96 2.06 -8.85
CA SER A 68 17.61 1.76 -10.25
C SER A 68 16.67 2.77 -10.91
N THR A 69 16.26 3.82 -10.19
CA THR A 69 15.32 4.86 -10.64
C THR A 69 15.82 6.27 -10.31
N SER A 70 15.31 7.28 -11.02
CA SER A 70 15.89 8.64 -10.98
C SER A 70 14.96 9.74 -10.46
N VAL A 71 13.64 9.60 -10.65
CA VAL A 71 12.66 10.65 -10.36
C VAL A 71 11.47 10.17 -9.54
N ILE A 72 11.03 8.91 -9.68
CA ILE A 72 9.88 8.39 -8.93
C ILE A 72 10.19 8.43 -7.43
N ARG A 73 9.18 8.74 -6.61
CA ARG A 73 9.30 8.64 -5.15
C ARG A 73 9.18 7.19 -4.71
N LEU A 74 9.87 6.84 -3.63
CA LEU A 74 9.97 5.47 -3.14
C LEU A 74 9.87 5.44 -1.63
N GLY A 75 9.27 4.40 -1.08
CA GLY A 75 9.20 4.28 0.37
C GLY A 75 8.48 3.04 0.87
N SER A 76 8.11 3.08 2.14
CA SER A 76 7.31 2.05 2.77
C SER A 76 5.82 2.38 2.71
N GLY A 77 4.98 1.36 2.53
CA GLY A 77 3.52 1.46 2.63
C GLY A 77 2.90 0.38 3.52
N GLY A 78 3.34 0.14 4.75
CA GLY A 78 4.24 0.93 5.58
C GLY A 78 5.12 0.04 6.44
N VAL A 79 6.16 0.61 7.07
CA VAL A 79 6.88 -0.09 8.12
C VAL A 79 5.99 -0.23 9.34
N LEU A 80 6.07 -1.36 10.02
CA LEU A 80 5.18 -1.66 11.15
C LEU A 80 5.83 -1.19 12.44
N ALA A 81 5.61 0.07 12.81
CA ALA A 81 6.34 0.75 13.89
C ALA A 81 6.53 -0.10 15.16
N PRO A 82 5.53 -0.85 15.66
CA PRO A 82 5.69 -1.62 16.90
C PRO A 82 6.69 -2.79 16.82
N ASN A 83 7.16 -3.15 15.62
CA ASN A 83 8.13 -4.22 15.39
C ASN A 83 9.58 -3.72 15.35
N HIS A 84 9.80 -2.39 15.36
CA HIS A 84 11.12 -1.80 15.11
C HIS A 84 11.55 -0.87 16.23
N ALA A 85 12.86 -0.69 16.38
CA ALA A 85 13.38 0.39 17.21
C ALA A 85 13.20 1.73 16.47
N PRO A 86 12.59 2.77 17.07
CA PRO A 86 12.36 4.06 16.42
C PRO A 86 13.61 4.69 15.80
N LEU A 87 14.72 4.68 16.54
CA LEU A 87 16.00 5.23 16.06
C LEU A 87 16.50 4.50 14.80
N THR A 88 16.40 3.17 14.76
CA THR A 88 16.85 2.39 13.59
C THR A 88 16.03 2.70 12.34
N LEU A 89 14.71 2.86 12.46
CA LEU A 89 13.89 3.29 11.32
C LEU A 89 14.27 4.70 10.86
N ALA A 90 14.49 5.62 11.80
CA ALA A 90 14.93 6.97 11.48
C ALA A 90 16.29 6.98 10.76
N GLU A 91 17.27 6.22 11.25
CA GLU A 91 18.61 6.10 10.63
C GLU A 91 18.51 5.53 9.21
N GLN A 92 17.73 4.46 9.02
CA GLN A 92 17.55 3.81 7.73
C GLN A 92 16.93 4.77 6.69
N PHE A 93 15.77 5.35 6.99
CA PHE A 93 15.05 6.19 6.03
C PHE A 93 15.68 7.58 5.89
N GLY A 94 16.29 8.12 6.96
CA GLY A 94 17.08 9.35 6.88
C GLY A 94 18.33 9.18 6.04
N THR A 95 19.03 8.03 6.13
CA THR A 95 20.14 7.71 5.23
C THR A 95 19.67 7.58 3.78
N LEU A 96 18.55 6.89 3.54
CA LEU A 96 17.99 6.78 2.19
C LEU A 96 17.61 8.14 1.61
N ALA A 97 16.97 9.01 2.39
CA ALA A 97 16.64 10.37 1.96
C ALA A 97 17.90 11.18 1.62
N ALA A 98 18.97 11.07 2.44
CA ALA A 98 20.24 11.72 2.14
C ALA A 98 20.89 11.21 0.84
N LEU A 99 20.81 9.91 0.56
CA LEU A 99 21.39 9.30 -0.64
C LEU A 99 20.56 9.55 -1.92
N HIS A 100 19.24 9.59 -1.79
CA HIS A 100 18.31 9.62 -2.93
C HIS A 100 17.48 10.91 -3.01
N GLN A 101 17.90 11.94 -2.28
CA GLN A 101 17.30 13.28 -2.23
C GLN A 101 15.85 13.25 -1.69
N ASP A 102 15.07 14.31 -1.94
CA ASP A 102 13.67 14.50 -1.51
C ASP A 102 12.67 13.47 -2.08
N ARG A 103 13.11 12.27 -2.49
CA ARG A 103 12.28 11.24 -3.14
C ARG A 103 11.90 10.09 -2.22
N ILE A 104 12.31 10.10 -0.95
CA ILE A 104 12.05 9.00 -0.01
C ILE A 104 10.85 9.31 0.88
N ASP A 105 9.96 8.33 1.01
CA ASP A 105 8.81 8.35 1.90
C ASP A 105 8.97 7.33 3.02
N LEU A 106 8.47 7.68 4.20
CA LEU A 106 8.35 6.77 5.33
C LEU A 106 6.86 6.61 5.68
N GLY A 107 6.18 5.65 5.02
CA GLY A 107 4.86 5.23 5.45
C GLY A 107 4.95 4.35 6.69
N ILE A 108 4.18 4.69 7.72
CA ILE A 108 4.20 4.07 9.05
C ILE A 108 2.83 3.43 9.31
N GLY A 109 2.84 2.14 9.62
CA GLY A 109 1.67 1.33 9.95
C GLY A 109 1.73 0.73 11.35
N ARG A 110 0.59 0.23 11.82
CA ARG A 110 0.42 -0.33 13.16
C ARG A 110 0.49 -1.86 13.24
N GLY A 111 -0.03 -2.54 12.22
CA GLY A 111 -0.35 -3.97 12.30
C GLY A 111 0.87 -4.86 12.59
N PRO A 112 0.67 -6.12 13.01
CA PRO A 112 1.77 -7.04 13.26
C PRO A 112 2.45 -7.53 11.97
N GLY A 113 1.79 -7.39 10.81
CA GLY A 113 2.29 -7.82 9.50
C GLY A 113 2.13 -9.32 9.25
N THR A 114 1.51 -10.04 10.19
CA THR A 114 1.34 -11.49 10.16
C THR A 114 0.08 -11.89 10.92
N PHE A 115 -0.49 -13.05 10.56
CA PHE A 115 -1.53 -13.71 11.34
C PHE A 115 -0.96 -14.78 12.29
N ASP A 116 0.35 -15.07 12.19
CA ASP A 116 1.03 -16.02 13.07
C ASP A 116 1.46 -15.34 14.38
N GLU A 117 0.81 -15.70 15.49
CA GLU A 117 1.07 -15.10 16.81
C GLU A 117 2.52 -15.32 17.28
N ALA A 118 3.13 -16.44 16.93
CA ALA A 118 4.51 -16.74 17.32
C ALA A 118 5.50 -15.79 16.64
N THR A 119 5.29 -15.51 15.35
CA THR A 119 6.04 -14.56 14.54
C THR A 119 5.83 -13.14 15.05
N ALA A 120 4.58 -12.73 15.31
CA ALA A 120 4.28 -11.41 15.88
C ALA A 120 4.99 -11.20 17.22
N ARG A 121 4.97 -12.21 18.09
CA ARG A 121 5.67 -12.16 19.38
C ARG A 121 7.19 -12.14 19.22
N ALA A 122 7.74 -12.87 18.25
CA ALA A 122 9.18 -12.89 17.97
C ALA A 122 9.68 -11.51 17.50
N LEU A 123 8.96 -10.88 16.56
CA LEU A 123 9.24 -9.52 16.08
C LEU A 123 9.27 -8.51 17.23
N ARG A 124 8.31 -8.65 18.15
CA ARG A 124 8.17 -7.76 19.30
C ARG A 124 8.90 -8.23 20.55
N ARG A 125 9.88 -9.12 20.39
CA ARG A 125 10.79 -9.59 21.45
C ARG A 125 10.05 -10.09 22.70
N GLY A 126 8.92 -10.78 22.51
CA GLY A 126 8.12 -11.34 23.59
C GLY A 126 6.92 -10.48 24.01
N ALA A 127 6.80 -9.23 23.57
CA ALA A 127 5.68 -8.35 23.95
C ALA A 127 4.34 -8.83 23.38
N GLY A 128 3.27 -8.65 24.17
CA GLY A 128 1.88 -8.87 23.73
C GLY A 128 1.36 -7.73 22.85
N PRO A 129 0.16 -7.82 22.26
CA PRO A 129 -0.36 -6.89 21.23
C PRO A 129 -0.23 -5.39 21.54
N THR A 130 0.07 -4.58 20.53
CA THR A 130 0.38 -3.15 20.69
C THR A 130 -0.87 -2.36 21.09
N THR A 131 -0.76 -1.63 22.19
CA THR A 131 -1.79 -0.67 22.63
C THR A 131 -1.77 0.59 21.78
N ASP A 132 -2.87 1.37 21.84
CA ASP A 132 -2.94 2.66 21.13
C ASP A 132 -1.87 3.65 21.63
N ALA A 133 -1.60 3.65 22.95
CA ALA A 133 -0.61 4.51 23.57
C ALA A 133 0.83 4.16 23.17
N GLU A 134 1.17 2.86 23.12
CA GLU A 134 2.48 2.40 22.65
C GLU A 134 2.68 2.78 21.18
N TYR A 135 1.69 2.53 20.31
CA TYR A 135 1.79 2.90 18.90
C TYR A 135 1.98 4.42 18.71
N ALA A 136 1.23 5.23 19.45
CA ALA A 136 1.38 6.69 19.40
C ALA A 136 2.78 7.13 19.87
N ALA A 137 3.31 6.51 20.93
CA ALA A 137 4.66 6.77 21.43
C ALA A 137 5.73 6.36 20.43
N ASP A 138 5.61 5.19 19.79
CA ASP A 138 6.54 4.70 18.77
C ASP A 138 6.60 5.66 17.57
N VAL A 139 5.43 6.09 17.06
CA VAL A 139 5.36 7.05 15.95
C VAL A 139 6.00 8.38 16.34
N ALA A 140 5.67 8.93 17.51
CA ALA A 140 6.26 10.18 17.99
C ALA A 140 7.79 10.08 18.15
N ALA A 141 8.29 8.95 18.64
CA ALA A 141 9.72 8.69 18.78
C ALA A 141 10.41 8.63 17.42
N ILE A 142 9.83 7.94 16.42
CA ILE A 142 10.37 7.89 15.06
C ILE A 142 10.50 9.31 14.49
N LEU A 143 9.42 10.11 14.59
CA LEU A 143 9.42 11.49 14.08
C LEU A 143 10.45 12.36 14.80
N THR A 144 10.65 12.18 16.10
CA THR A 144 11.66 12.91 16.88
C THR A 144 13.06 12.53 16.42
N CYS A 145 13.38 11.24 16.35
CA CYS A 145 14.69 10.75 15.90
C CYS A 145 15.06 11.21 14.49
N LEU A 146 14.08 11.28 13.57
CA LEU A 146 14.32 11.80 12.22
C LEU A 146 14.87 13.23 12.22
N VAL A 147 14.39 14.06 13.14
CA VAL A 147 14.70 15.50 13.18
C VAL A 147 15.93 15.78 14.03
N ASP A 148 16.03 15.14 15.19
CA ASP A 148 17.00 15.53 16.21
C ASP A 148 18.30 14.72 16.12
N GLU A 149 18.22 13.44 15.71
CA GLU A 149 19.35 12.52 15.75
C GLU A 149 19.97 12.27 14.37
N VAL A 150 19.14 12.12 13.33
CA VAL A 150 19.63 11.73 12.00
C VAL A 150 19.97 12.94 11.16
N ALA A 151 19.06 13.90 10.99
CA ALA A 151 19.29 15.23 10.37
C ALA A 151 20.36 15.30 9.24
N LEU A 152 20.44 14.29 8.35
CA LEU A 152 21.50 14.15 7.35
C LEU A 152 21.29 15.03 6.10
N GLY A 153 20.37 16.00 6.16
CA GLY A 153 19.95 16.84 5.04
C GLY A 153 18.44 16.71 4.79
N PRO A 154 18.00 16.33 3.57
CA PRO A 154 16.59 16.15 3.28
C PRO A 154 15.98 15.06 4.18
N LEU A 155 14.79 15.32 4.71
CA LEU A 155 14.08 14.37 5.55
C LEU A 155 13.16 13.50 4.68
N PRO A 156 13.06 12.18 4.95
CA PRO A 156 12.04 11.37 4.31
C PRO A 156 10.66 11.93 4.69
N GLU A 157 9.71 11.88 3.76
CA GLU A 157 8.36 12.38 4.00
C GLU A 157 7.56 11.35 4.82
N PRO A 158 7.19 11.64 6.08
CA PRO A 158 6.44 10.68 6.88
C PRO A 158 4.96 10.66 6.48
N TRP A 159 4.39 9.46 6.39
CA TRP A 159 2.97 9.22 6.17
C TRP A 159 2.43 8.26 7.23
N LEU A 160 1.23 8.51 7.74
CA LEU A 160 0.57 7.54 8.61
C LEU A 160 -0.46 6.73 7.83
N LEU A 161 -0.35 5.41 7.88
CA LEU A 161 -1.34 4.50 7.29
C LEU A 161 -2.49 4.29 8.27
N ALA A 162 -3.73 4.40 7.77
CA ALA A 162 -4.93 4.28 8.57
C ALA A 162 -6.01 3.43 7.89
N SER A 163 -6.62 2.53 8.66
CA SER A 163 -7.86 1.81 8.29
C SER A 163 -8.96 1.99 9.34
N SER A 164 -8.70 2.80 10.37
CA SER A 164 -9.59 3.08 11.50
C SER A 164 -9.55 4.56 11.89
N THR A 165 -10.62 5.01 12.56
CA THR A 165 -10.71 6.38 13.07
C THR A 165 -9.64 6.69 14.11
N ALA A 166 -9.22 5.70 14.91
CA ALA A 166 -8.11 5.85 15.85
C ALA A 166 -6.78 6.15 15.14
N GLY A 167 -6.49 5.48 14.01
CA GLY A 167 -5.32 5.79 13.19
C GLY A 167 -5.41 7.19 12.57
N ALA A 168 -6.58 7.56 12.05
CA ALA A 168 -6.83 8.92 11.55
C ALA A 168 -6.65 9.99 12.64
N ALA A 169 -7.10 9.72 13.87
CA ALA A 169 -6.95 10.63 15.01
C ALA A 169 -5.48 10.91 15.31
N LEU A 170 -4.66 9.87 15.31
CA LEU A 170 -3.22 10.00 15.53
C LEU A 170 -2.55 10.79 14.40
N ALA A 171 -2.87 10.51 13.13
CA ALA A 171 -2.34 11.26 11.99
C ALA A 171 -2.68 12.75 12.10
N ALA A 172 -3.94 13.04 12.46
CA ALA A 172 -4.45 14.39 12.62
C ALA A 172 -3.78 15.15 13.76
N ALA A 173 -3.61 14.51 14.93
CA ALA A 173 -2.98 15.11 16.10
C ALA A 173 -1.48 15.40 15.89
N LEU A 174 -0.79 14.53 15.14
CA LEU A 174 0.63 14.72 14.78
C LEU A 174 0.83 15.62 13.55
N GLY A 175 -0.26 16.05 12.89
CA GLY A 175 -0.22 16.85 11.67
C GLY A 175 0.51 16.16 10.52
N LEU A 176 0.29 14.85 10.35
CA LEU A 176 0.86 14.03 9.29
C LEU A 176 -0.12 13.90 8.11
N PRO A 177 0.40 13.70 6.88
CA PRO A 177 -0.43 13.24 5.78
C PRO A 177 -0.89 11.78 6.05
N VAL A 178 -2.08 11.41 5.58
CA VAL A 178 -2.69 10.10 5.85
C VAL A 178 -2.85 9.28 4.56
N ALA A 179 -2.50 8.00 4.63
CA ALA A 179 -2.79 7.01 3.60
C ALA A 179 -3.91 6.06 4.09
N VAL A 180 -5.09 6.15 3.48
CA VAL A 180 -6.29 5.40 3.90
C VAL A 180 -6.41 4.09 3.13
N ALA A 181 -6.43 2.98 3.85
CA ALA A 181 -6.46 1.63 3.28
C ALA A 181 -7.86 1.20 2.80
N HIS A 182 -8.37 1.86 1.76
CA HIS A 182 -9.65 1.52 1.12
C HIS A 182 -9.67 0.09 0.55
N HIS A 183 -8.54 -0.41 0.06
CA HIS A 183 -8.33 -1.80 -0.35
C HIS A 183 -8.34 -2.82 0.80
N ILE A 184 -8.55 -2.40 2.05
CA ILE A 184 -8.69 -3.30 3.21
C ILE A 184 -10.04 -3.08 3.88
N ARG A 185 -10.37 -1.82 4.19
CA ARG A 185 -11.59 -1.43 4.91
C ARG A 185 -12.36 -0.35 4.14
N PRO A 186 -12.88 -0.67 2.95
CA PRO A 186 -13.58 0.32 2.13
C PRO A 186 -14.83 0.83 2.86
N ASP A 187 -15.48 -0.02 3.66
CA ASP A 187 -16.64 0.24 4.51
C ASP A 187 -16.44 1.37 5.53
N ASN A 188 -15.20 1.68 5.89
CA ASN A 188 -14.87 2.66 6.93
C ASN A 188 -14.22 3.94 6.38
N THR A 189 -14.07 4.05 5.06
CA THR A 189 -13.23 5.09 4.42
C THR A 189 -13.67 6.51 4.77
N LEU A 190 -14.96 6.82 4.61
CA LEU A 190 -15.46 8.18 4.84
C LEU A 190 -15.35 8.58 6.31
N ALA A 191 -15.67 7.67 7.24
CA ALA A 191 -15.55 7.93 8.68
C ALA A 191 -14.09 8.23 9.10
N VAL A 192 -13.12 7.50 8.52
CA VAL A 192 -11.68 7.75 8.74
C VAL A 192 -11.29 9.15 8.23
N LEU A 193 -11.74 9.52 7.04
CA LEU A 193 -11.41 10.80 6.41
C LEU A 193 -12.05 12.00 7.14
N ASP A 194 -13.31 11.87 7.53
CA ASP A 194 -14.03 12.91 8.28
C ASP A 194 -13.36 13.17 9.63
N HIS A 195 -12.95 12.10 10.32
CA HIS A 195 -12.23 12.22 11.58
C HIS A 195 -10.85 12.86 11.39
N TYR A 196 -10.09 12.42 10.39
CA TYR A 196 -8.77 12.98 10.08
C TYR A 196 -8.84 14.49 9.81
N ARG A 197 -9.78 14.92 8.95
CA ARG A 197 -9.91 16.33 8.57
C ARG A 197 -10.41 17.21 9.70
N SER A 198 -11.37 16.73 10.50
CA SER A 198 -11.96 17.51 11.60
C SER A 198 -11.01 17.70 12.78
N ALA A 199 -10.09 16.76 13.01
CA ALA A 199 -9.12 16.81 14.12
C ALA A 199 -7.73 17.33 13.70
N PHE A 200 -7.52 17.66 12.42
CA PHE A 200 -6.18 17.95 11.88
C PHE A 200 -5.55 19.19 12.51
N THR A 201 -4.35 19.02 13.05
CA THR A 201 -3.52 20.11 13.55
C THR A 201 -2.28 20.26 12.66
N PRO A 202 -2.06 21.40 11.99
CA PRO A 202 -0.86 21.61 11.18
C PRO A 202 0.44 21.35 11.95
N SER A 203 1.43 20.79 11.26
CA SER A 203 2.76 20.54 11.83
C SER A 203 3.87 20.93 10.83
N ARG A 204 5.13 20.71 11.22
CA ARG A 204 6.28 20.84 10.30
C ARG A 204 6.20 19.90 9.09
N TRP A 205 5.47 18.79 9.22
CA TRP A 205 5.37 17.75 8.19
C TRP A 205 4.25 18.04 7.19
N CYS A 206 3.17 18.69 7.62
CA CYS A 206 2.02 18.93 6.77
C CYS A 206 1.24 20.17 7.23
N ALA A 207 1.11 21.17 6.35
CA ALA A 207 0.45 22.45 6.67
C ALA A 207 -1.08 22.39 6.57
N ARG A 208 -1.63 21.43 5.81
CA ARG A 208 -3.06 21.19 5.62
C ARG A 208 -3.31 19.68 5.54
N PRO A 209 -4.53 19.19 5.82
CA PRO A 209 -4.84 17.77 5.62
C PRO A 209 -4.47 17.33 4.20
N ARG A 210 -3.75 16.21 4.08
CA ARG A 210 -3.40 15.59 2.80
C ARG A 210 -3.73 14.11 2.84
N VAL A 211 -4.48 13.66 1.85
CA VAL A 211 -5.06 12.32 1.80
C VAL A 211 -4.54 11.57 0.59
N MET A 212 -4.01 10.38 0.83
CA MET A 212 -3.79 9.36 -0.18
C MET A 212 -4.80 8.22 0.05
N LEU A 213 -5.50 7.80 -0.99
CA LEU A 213 -6.45 6.68 -0.91
C LEU A 213 -5.82 5.45 -1.58
N CYS A 214 -5.63 4.38 -0.82
CA CYS A 214 -5.07 3.13 -1.33
C CYS A 214 -6.18 2.21 -1.83
N VAL A 215 -6.30 2.00 -3.14
CA VAL A 215 -7.41 1.32 -3.82
C VAL A 215 -6.89 0.08 -4.56
N GLU A 216 -7.65 -1.01 -4.54
CA GLU A 216 -7.36 -2.15 -5.41
C GLU A 216 -7.80 -1.84 -6.84
N ALA A 217 -6.86 -1.97 -7.79
CA ALA A 217 -7.09 -1.69 -9.19
C ALA A 217 -6.62 -2.87 -10.06
N VAL A 218 -7.52 -3.42 -10.86
CA VAL A 218 -7.19 -4.46 -11.85
C VAL A 218 -7.83 -4.07 -13.17
N CYS A 219 -7.00 -3.72 -14.14
CA CYS A 219 -7.43 -3.25 -15.45
C CYS A 219 -6.98 -4.23 -16.54
N ALA A 220 -7.91 -4.59 -17.42
CA ALA A 220 -7.65 -5.41 -18.59
C ALA A 220 -8.43 -4.88 -19.80
N GLU A 221 -8.25 -5.45 -20.99
CA GLU A 221 -8.94 -4.96 -22.19
C GLU A 221 -10.44 -5.29 -22.18
N THR A 222 -10.82 -6.36 -21.48
CA THR A 222 -12.20 -6.82 -21.33
C THR A 222 -12.58 -7.00 -19.86
N GLU A 223 -13.89 -6.98 -19.57
CA GLU A 223 -14.40 -7.23 -18.21
C GLU A 223 -14.10 -8.67 -17.76
N GLU A 224 -14.20 -9.63 -18.69
CA GLU A 224 -13.91 -11.03 -18.45
C GLU A 224 -12.45 -11.26 -18.05
N GLU A 225 -11.52 -10.63 -18.77
CA GLU A 225 -10.08 -10.69 -18.47
C GLU A 225 -9.76 -10.01 -17.14
N ALA A 226 -10.35 -8.85 -16.85
CA ALA A 226 -10.14 -8.17 -15.57
C ALA A 226 -10.66 -9.01 -14.39
N ALA A 227 -11.82 -9.67 -14.56
CA ALA A 227 -12.37 -10.59 -13.57
C ALA A 227 -11.46 -11.82 -13.37
N TRP A 228 -10.93 -12.39 -14.46
CA TRP A 228 -9.98 -13.50 -14.44
C TRP A 228 -8.70 -13.14 -13.68
N LEU A 229 -8.06 -12.01 -14.00
CA LEU A 229 -6.83 -11.55 -13.37
C LEU A 229 -7.00 -11.19 -11.89
N ALA A 230 -8.18 -10.72 -11.49
CA ALA A 230 -8.50 -10.41 -10.10
C ALA A 230 -8.92 -11.64 -9.27
N GLY A 231 -9.24 -12.76 -9.90
CA GLY A 231 -9.69 -13.99 -9.23
C GLY A 231 -8.74 -14.53 -8.15
N PRO A 232 -7.42 -14.54 -8.36
CA PRO A 232 -6.46 -14.95 -7.32
C PRO A 232 -6.61 -14.23 -5.99
N MET A 233 -6.84 -12.91 -6.01
CA MET A 233 -7.01 -12.12 -4.80
C MET A 233 -8.31 -12.46 -4.06
N ASP A 234 -9.36 -12.89 -4.78
CA ASP A 234 -10.59 -13.36 -4.15
C ASP A 234 -10.38 -14.64 -3.34
N VAL A 235 -9.53 -15.56 -3.83
CA VAL A 235 -9.15 -16.77 -3.08
C VAL A 235 -8.42 -16.40 -1.78
N VAL A 236 -7.46 -15.48 -1.87
CA VAL A 236 -6.72 -14.98 -0.70
C VAL A 236 -7.68 -14.37 0.30
N LYS A 237 -8.56 -13.46 -0.13
CA LYS A 237 -9.55 -12.81 0.74
C LYS A 237 -10.53 -13.81 1.36
N ALA A 238 -11.01 -14.79 0.60
CA ALA A 238 -11.87 -15.85 1.14
C ALA A 238 -11.16 -16.65 2.24
N GLY A 239 -9.86 -16.95 2.07
CA GLY A 239 -9.01 -17.50 3.12
C GLY A 239 -8.98 -16.62 4.38
N LEU A 240 -8.72 -15.33 4.19
CA LEU A 240 -8.64 -14.35 5.29
C LEU A 240 -9.95 -14.20 6.06
N LEU A 241 -11.12 -14.30 5.40
CA LEU A 241 -12.43 -14.32 6.08
C LEU A 241 -12.57 -15.51 7.05
N LYS A 242 -11.79 -16.57 6.84
CA LYS A 242 -11.73 -17.77 7.68
C LYS A 242 -10.52 -17.77 8.62
N GLY A 243 -9.70 -16.72 8.63
CA GLY A 243 -8.44 -16.65 9.38
C GLY A 243 -7.33 -17.54 8.83
N VAL A 244 -7.39 -17.91 7.54
CA VAL A 244 -6.40 -18.78 6.88
C VAL A 244 -5.57 -17.94 5.90
N SER A 245 -4.24 -18.04 5.98
CA SER A 245 -3.32 -17.31 5.11
C SER A 245 -2.16 -18.15 4.57
N ASP A 246 -2.28 -19.48 4.58
CA ASP A 246 -1.10 -20.36 4.56
C ASP A 246 -0.68 -20.81 3.15
N ALA A 247 -1.33 -20.29 2.11
CA ALA A 247 -1.10 -20.68 0.73
C ALA A 247 -0.40 -19.55 -0.05
N PRO A 248 0.52 -19.88 -0.98
CA PRO A 248 1.03 -18.93 -1.97
C PRO A 248 -0.09 -18.30 -2.80
N PHE A 249 0.23 -17.20 -3.47
CA PHE A 249 -0.72 -16.50 -4.32
C PHE A 249 -1.09 -17.39 -5.53
N PRO A 250 -2.37 -17.79 -5.68
CA PRO A 250 -2.75 -18.83 -6.62
C PRO A 250 -2.68 -18.34 -8.07
N THR A 251 -2.52 -19.28 -9.00
CA THR A 251 -2.66 -18.96 -10.43
C THR A 251 -4.11 -18.55 -10.74
N PRO A 252 -4.37 -17.76 -11.79
CA PRO A 252 -5.73 -17.47 -12.25
C PRO A 252 -6.54 -18.74 -12.57
N ALA A 253 -5.89 -19.79 -13.07
CA ALA A 253 -6.51 -21.09 -13.35
C ALA A 253 -6.96 -21.81 -12.08
N ASP A 254 -6.12 -21.86 -11.05
CA ASP A 254 -6.49 -22.44 -9.75
C ASP A 254 -7.62 -21.63 -9.08
N ALA A 255 -7.56 -20.30 -9.20
CA ALA A 255 -8.59 -19.42 -8.66
C ALA A 255 -9.95 -19.62 -9.33
N ALA A 256 -9.99 -19.84 -10.64
CA ALA A 256 -11.22 -20.14 -11.38
C ALA A 256 -11.87 -21.47 -10.95
N GLY A 257 -11.05 -22.44 -10.51
CA GLY A 257 -11.52 -23.71 -9.95
C GLY A 257 -11.90 -23.66 -8.46
N HIS A 258 -11.69 -22.53 -7.77
CA HIS A 258 -11.88 -22.45 -6.32
C HIS A 258 -13.37 -22.51 -5.92
N PRO A 259 -13.77 -23.43 -5.03
CA PRO A 259 -15.16 -23.60 -4.64
C PRO A 259 -15.58 -22.58 -3.57
N PHE A 260 -15.95 -21.37 -3.99
CA PHE A 260 -16.52 -20.37 -3.08
C PHE A 260 -17.93 -20.76 -2.61
N THR A 261 -18.17 -20.65 -1.31
CA THR A 261 -19.51 -20.69 -0.69
C THR A 261 -20.34 -19.48 -1.12
N ALA A 262 -21.66 -19.56 -0.95
CA ALA A 262 -22.56 -18.43 -1.26
C ALA A 262 -22.21 -17.17 -0.43
N THR A 263 -21.88 -17.35 0.85
CA THR A 263 -21.47 -16.27 1.75
C THR A 263 -20.17 -15.61 1.30
N GLU A 264 -19.16 -16.40 0.92
CA GLU A 264 -17.90 -15.86 0.39
C GLU A 264 -18.14 -15.08 -0.91
N ARG A 265 -18.93 -15.61 -1.85
CA ARG A 265 -19.26 -14.89 -3.10
C ARG A 265 -19.94 -13.56 -2.83
N GLN A 266 -20.88 -13.52 -1.90
CA GLN A 266 -21.58 -12.28 -1.54
C GLN A 266 -20.62 -11.26 -0.91
N ALA A 267 -19.78 -11.69 0.03
CA ALA A 267 -18.79 -10.82 0.68
C ALA A 267 -17.78 -10.27 -0.32
N LEU A 268 -17.23 -11.12 -1.19
CA LEU A 268 -16.28 -10.76 -2.24
C LEU A 268 -16.90 -9.79 -3.25
N ALA A 269 -18.14 -10.04 -3.70
CA ALA A 269 -18.84 -9.14 -4.60
C ALA A 269 -19.05 -7.75 -3.97
N GLY A 270 -19.47 -7.69 -2.70
CA GLY A 270 -19.64 -6.43 -1.98
C GLY A 270 -18.33 -5.68 -1.75
N PHE A 271 -17.23 -6.40 -1.55
CA PHE A 271 -15.89 -5.81 -1.47
C PHE A 271 -15.45 -5.26 -2.83
N ARG A 272 -15.52 -6.09 -3.88
CA ARG A 272 -15.09 -5.76 -5.26
C ARG A 272 -15.84 -4.56 -5.83
N ALA A 273 -17.13 -4.42 -5.51
CA ALA A 273 -17.94 -3.28 -5.93
C ALA A 273 -17.40 -1.93 -5.40
N GLN A 274 -16.59 -1.93 -4.34
CA GLN A 274 -15.98 -0.73 -3.79
C GLN A 274 -14.62 -0.43 -4.43
N GLN A 275 -13.98 -1.41 -5.05
CA GLN A 275 -12.68 -1.30 -5.71
C GLN A 275 -12.82 -0.89 -7.19
N ALA A 276 -11.70 -0.81 -7.93
CA ALA A 276 -11.67 -0.45 -9.34
C ALA A 276 -11.19 -1.62 -10.21
N VAL A 277 -12.12 -2.49 -10.64
CA VAL A 277 -11.81 -3.64 -11.50
C VAL A 277 -12.64 -3.59 -12.78
N GLY A 278 -12.00 -3.78 -13.94
CA GLY A 278 -12.71 -3.85 -15.22
C GLY A 278 -11.90 -3.36 -16.42
N THR A 279 -12.61 -2.86 -17.43
CA THR A 279 -12.01 -2.20 -18.61
C THR A 279 -11.33 -0.86 -18.26
N PRO A 280 -10.47 -0.29 -19.13
CA PRO A 280 -9.75 0.95 -18.79
C PRO A 280 -10.70 2.12 -18.49
N LYS A 281 -11.80 2.23 -19.25
CA LYS A 281 -12.84 3.24 -19.02
C LYS A 281 -13.55 3.03 -17.68
N ALA A 282 -13.91 1.80 -17.33
CA ALA A 282 -14.59 1.48 -16.09
C ALA A 282 -13.68 1.77 -14.87
N VAL A 283 -12.42 1.34 -14.93
CA VAL A 283 -11.43 1.58 -13.87
C VAL A 283 -11.18 3.08 -13.68
N VAL A 284 -10.85 3.83 -14.73
CA VAL A 284 -10.61 5.28 -14.63
C VAL A 284 -11.85 6.02 -14.14
N HIS A 285 -13.04 5.63 -14.59
CA HIS A 285 -14.30 6.21 -14.09
C HIS A 285 -14.47 5.97 -12.60
N ARG A 286 -14.26 4.74 -12.12
CA ARG A 286 -14.38 4.38 -10.71
C ARG A 286 -13.33 5.09 -9.85
N LEU A 287 -12.09 5.21 -10.31
CA LEU A 287 -11.04 5.98 -9.63
C LEU A 287 -11.41 7.47 -9.53
N ALA A 288 -12.03 8.05 -10.57
CA ALA A 288 -12.55 9.42 -10.52
C ALA A 288 -13.68 9.61 -9.51
N GLN A 289 -14.60 8.65 -9.42
CA GLN A 289 -15.66 8.67 -8.40
C GLN A 289 -15.06 8.63 -7.00
N LEU A 290 -14.15 7.69 -6.74
CA LEU A 290 -13.47 7.57 -5.45
C LEU A 290 -12.72 8.85 -5.09
N ALA A 291 -11.99 9.44 -6.04
CA ALA A 291 -11.31 10.73 -5.83
C ALA A 291 -12.29 11.84 -5.44
N GLY A 292 -13.44 11.95 -6.13
CA GLY A 292 -14.47 12.96 -5.85
C GLY A 292 -15.20 12.75 -4.52
N GLU A 293 -15.57 11.51 -4.20
CA GLU A 293 -16.25 11.13 -2.96
C GLU A 293 -15.36 11.34 -1.73
N THR A 294 -14.08 10.99 -1.87
CA THR A 294 -13.14 11.02 -0.75
C THR A 294 -12.39 12.33 -0.63
N GLY A 295 -12.27 13.12 -1.71
CA GLY A 295 -11.40 14.29 -1.78
C GLY A 295 -9.91 13.93 -1.61
N ALA A 296 -9.50 12.78 -2.15
CA ALA A 296 -8.10 12.35 -2.10
C ALA A 296 -7.22 13.29 -2.93
N ASP A 297 -6.03 13.62 -2.41
CA ASP A 297 -5.00 14.35 -3.15
C ASP A 297 -4.17 13.41 -4.05
N GLU A 298 -4.19 12.09 -3.77
CA GLU A 298 -3.43 11.06 -4.49
C GLU A 298 -4.13 9.69 -4.40
N LEU A 299 -4.05 8.89 -5.47
CA LEU A 299 -4.54 7.50 -5.47
C LEU A 299 -3.37 6.52 -5.57
N MET A 300 -3.28 5.64 -4.57
CA MET A 300 -2.30 4.57 -4.55
C MET A 300 -2.95 3.26 -4.94
N LEU A 301 -2.53 2.70 -6.07
CA LEU A 301 -3.13 1.52 -6.65
C LEU A 301 -2.37 0.28 -6.17
N THR A 302 -3.08 -0.68 -5.60
CA THR A 302 -2.56 -2.05 -5.44
C THR A 302 -3.14 -2.91 -6.55
N THR A 303 -2.26 -3.59 -7.31
CA THR A 303 -2.64 -4.46 -8.43
C THR A 303 -2.23 -5.90 -8.11
N PRO A 304 -3.07 -6.64 -7.34
CA PRO A 304 -2.80 -8.00 -6.90
C PRO A 304 -3.10 -9.00 -8.02
N VAL A 305 -2.31 -8.93 -9.09
CA VAL A 305 -2.40 -9.84 -10.24
C VAL A 305 -1.21 -10.80 -10.18
N TYR A 306 -1.41 -12.04 -10.63
CA TYR A 306 -0.40 -13.09 -10.51
C TYR A 306 0.86 -12.76 -11.31
N ASP A 307 0.75 -12.56 -12.63
CA ASP A 307 1.90 -12.34 -13.52
C ASP A 307 2.37 -10.87 -13.53
N LEU A 308 3.69 -10.64 -13.55
CA LEU A 308 4.25 -9.28 -13.55
C LEU A 308 3.91 -8.51 -14.84
N GLY A 309 3.91 -9.18 -15.99
CA GLY A 309 3.55 -8.60 -17.28
C GLY A 309 2.11 -8.10 -17.27
N ASP A 310 1.18 -8.93 -16.79
CA ASP A 310 -0.23 -8.56 -16.64
C ASP A 310 -0.41 -7.40 -15.65
N ARG A 311 0.33 -7.40 -14.53
CA ARG A 311 0.35 -6.28 -13.57
C ARG A 311 0.81 -4.99 -14.24
N MET A 312 1.93 -5.01 -14.95
CA MET A 312 2.46 -3.85 -15.66
C MET A 312 1.50 -3.35 -16.75
N ARG A 313 0.85 -4.28 -17.46
CA ARG A 313 -0.17 -3.95 -18.46
C ARG A 313 -1.37 -3.25 -17.82
N SER A 314 -1.83 -3.71 -16.66
CA SER A 314 -2.90 -3.04 -15.90
C SER A 314 -2.52 -1.58 -15.56
N TYR A 315 -1.32 -1.35 -15.03
CA TYR A 315 -0.85 0.02 -14.74
C TYR A 315 -0.74 0.89 -16.00
N GLU A 316 -0.25 0.34 -17.11
CA GLU A 316 -0.16 1.03 -18.39
C GLU A 316 -1.55 1.42 -18.91
N LEU A 317 -2.51 0.50 -18.91
CA LEU A 317 -3.88 0.74 -19.38
C LEU A 317 -4.58 1.86 -18.59
N ILE A 318 -4.42 1.85 -17.26
CA ILE A 318 -4.98 2.87 -16.38
C ILE A 318 -4.39 4.25 -16.71
N LYS A 319 -3.06 4.33 -16.85
CA LYS A 319 -2.34 5.57 -17.12
C LYS A 319 -2.67 6.15 -18.50
N ASN A 320 -2.63 5.33 -19.54
CA ASN A 320 -2.96 5.75 -20.90
C ASN A 320 -4.42 6.24 -21.00
N CYS A 321 -5.35 5.53 -20.34
CA CYS A 321 -6.75 5.93 -20.35
C CYS A 321 -6.99 7.23 -19.57
N SER A 322 -6.33 7.47 -18.43
CA SER A 322 -6.50 8.71 -17.67
C SER A 322 -5.96 9.93 -18.43
N GLU A 323 -4.85 9.77 -19.15
CA GLU A 323 -4.28 10.82 -20.00
C GLU A 323 -5.14 11.14 -21.23
N ALA A 324 -5.70 10.11 -21.87
CA ALA A 324 -6.63 10.32 -22.98
C ALA A 324 -7.91 11.07 -22.56
N THR A 325 -8.29 10.98 -21.28
CA THR A 325 -9.47 11.68 -20.74
C THR A 325 -9.15 13.10 -20.25
N THR A 326 -7.87 13.49 -20.19
CA THR A 326 -7.41 14.82 -19.76
C THR A 326 -6.94 15.71 -20.91
N ALA A 327 -6.72 15.14 -22.10
CA ALA A 327 -6.43 15.91 -23.31
C ALA A 327 -7.64 16.80 -23.73
N PRO A 328 -7.41 18.09 -24.04
CA PRO A 328 -8.45 19.07 -24.37
C PRO A 328 -9.14 18.82 -25.73
#